data_AF-A0A1L7GG61-F1
#
_entry.id   AF-A0A1L7GG61-F1
#
_cell.length_a   1.000
_cell.length_b   1.000
_cell.length_c   1.000
_cell.angle_alpha   90.00
_cell.angle_beta   90.00
_cell.angle_gamma   90.00
#
_symmetry.space_group_name_H-M   'P 1'
#
loop_
_entity.id
_entity.type
_entity.pdbx_description
1 polymer ?
#
loop_
_entity_poly.entity_id
_entity_poly.type
_entity_poly.pdbx_seq_one_letter_code
_entity_poly.pdbx_strand_id
1 'polypeptide(L)' 'MSHSPRRACPACGRDCAVTAGRIARHDPPAPRDRADLVSCPGSRARVVLGASAPTLDGFALPEFPGQLPLF' A
#
# COMPACT_ATOMS: atom_id res chain seq x y z
N MET A 1 -3.75 -3.37 -19.23
CA MET A 1 -3.15 -3.93 -18.00
C MET A 1 -2.50 -2.78 -17.25
N SER A 2 -2.98 -2.41 -16.05
CA SER A 2 -2.38 -1.32 -15.28
C SER A 2 -1.04 -1.78 -14.70
N HIS A 3 0.06 -1.33 -15.28
CA HIS A 3 1.40 -1.69 -14.83
C HIS A 3 1.85 -0.72 -13.74
N SER A 4 1.50 -1.03 -12.49
CA SER A 4 2.04 -0.30 -11.33
C SER A 4 3.50 -0.73 -11.12
N PRO A 5 4.48 0.20 -11.10
CA PRO A 5 5.88 -0.14 -10.86
C PRO A 5 6.09 -0.83 -9.50
N ARG A 6 6.97 -1.84 -9.47
CA ARG A 6 7.37 -2.56 -8.26
C ARG A 6 8.40 -1.77 -7.47
N ARG A 7 8.31 -1.82 -6.14
CA ARG A 7 9.26 -1.21 -5.22
C ARG A 7 9.33 -2.01 -3.91
N ALA A 8 10.41 -1.82 -3.15
CA ALA A 8 10.53 -2.42 -1.84
C ALA A 8 9.61 -1.72 -0.82
N CYS A 9 8.87 -2.49 -0.03
CA CYS A 9 8.08 -1.95 1.07
C CYS A 9 9.01 -1.41 2.19
N PRO A 10 8.85 -0.16 2.65
CA PRO A 10 9.70 0.39 3.71
C PRO A 10 9.49 -0.30 5.07
N ALA A 11 8.36 -0.97 5.29
CA ALA A 11 8.04 -1.63 6.54
C ALA A 11 8.50 -3.09 6.62
N CYS A 12 8.64 -3.80 5.49
CA CYS A 12 9.00 -5.23 5.50
C CYS A 12 9.97 -5.67 4.39
N GLY A 13 10.44 -4.75 3.53
CA GLY A 13 11.41 -5.01 2.46
C GLY A 13 10.88 -5.79 1.25
N ARG A 14 9.72 -6.45 1.35
CA ARG A 14 9.12 -7.21 0.22
C ARG A 14 8.70 -6.31 -0.93
N ASP A 15 8.78 -6.84 -2.15
CA ASP A 15 8.28 -6.17 -3.34
C ASP A 15 6.77 -5.91 -3.25
N CYS A 16 6.39 -4.69 -3.59
CA CYS A 16 5.01 -4.26 -3.64
C CYS A 16 4.74 -3.35 -4.85
N ALA A 17 3.50 -3.37 -5.32
CA ALA A 17 2.97 -2.39 -6.25
C ALA A 17 2.11 -1.38 -5.50
N VAL A 18 2.25 -0.08 -5.81
CA VAL A 18 1.41 0.97 -5.24
C VAL A 18 0.33 1.35 -6.26
N THR A 19 -0.91 1.01 -5.97
CA THR A 19 -2.06 1.35 -6.83
C THR A 19 -2.57 2.73 -6.49
N ALA A 20 -2.75 3.56 -7.52
CA ALA A 20 -3.26 4.93 -7.41
C ALA A 20 -2.51 5.77 -6.34
N GLY A 21 -1.20 5.51 -6.14
CA GLY A 21 -0.38 6.20 -5.14
C GLY A 21 -0.73 5.93 -3.67
N ARG A 22 -1.74 5.08 -3.38
CA ARG A 22 -2.34 4.97 -2.03
C ARG A 22 -2.19 3.61 -1.39
N ILE A 23 -2.36 2.55 -2.18
CA ILE A 23 -2.54 1.20 -1.65
C ILE A 23 -1.37 0.33 -2.11
N ALA A 24 -0.49 -0.04 -1.18
CA ALA A 24 0.56 -1.01 -1.43
C ALA A 24 0.01 -2.45 -1.39
N ARG A 25 0.21 -3.21 -2.46
CA ARG A 25 -0.02 -4.65 -2.49
C ARG A 25 1.31 -5.37 -2.60
N HIS A 26 1.59 -6.23 -1.63
CA HIS A 26 2.76 -7.10 -1.68
C HIS A 26 2.52 -8.25 -2.64
N ASP A 27 3.58 -8.65 -3.35
CA ASP A 27 3.55 -9.93 -4.05
C ASP A 27 3.59 -11.08 -3.03
N PRO A 28 2.97 -12.23 -3.33
CA PRO A 28 3.02 -13.39 -2.45
C PRO A 28 4.48 -13.84 -2.28
N PRO A 29 4.87 -14.30 -1.08
CA PRO A 29 6.20 -14.87 -0.87
C PRO A 29 6.41 -16.07 -1.80
N ALA A 30 7.52 -16.09 -2.53
CA ALA A 30 7.95 -17.22 -3.35
C ALA A 30 8.97 -18.08 -2.58
N PRO A 31 8.93 -19.42 -2.66
CA PRO A 31 7.96 -20.25 -3.38
C PRO A 31 6.66 -20.45 -2.61
N ARG A 32 5.54 -20.59 -3.35
CA ARG A 32 4.16 -20.71 -2.86
C ARG A 32 3.88 -21.89 -1.92
N ASP A 33 4.81 -22.84 -1.81
CA ASP A 33 4.59 -24.11 -1.10
C ASP A 33 4.94 -24.07 0.41
N ARG A 34 5.60 -23.01 0.92
CA ARG A 34 6.16 -23.05 2.29
C ARG A 34 6.17 -21.76 3.10
N ALA A 35 5.61 -20.66 2.60
CA ALA A 35 5.65 -19.40 3.33
C ALA A 35 4.29 -19.09 3.97
N ASP A 36 4.27 -18.97 5.29
CA ASP A 36 3.11 -18.47 6.02
C ASP A 36 2.70 -17.09 5.47
N LEU A 37 1.40 -16.91 5.24
CA LEU A 37 0.84 -15.63 4.78
C LEU A 37 0.84 -14.63 5.93
N VAL A 38 2.00 -14.05 6.23
CA VAL A 38 2.15 -13.04 7.27
C VAL A 38 1.86 -11.65 6.71
N SER A 39 0.88 -10.97 7.31
CA SER A 39 0.57 -9.57 6.98
C SER A 39 1.76 -8.67 7.28
N CYS A 40 1.99 -7.66 6.44
CA CYS A 40 3.04 -6.66 6.65
C CYS A 40 2.82 -5.91 7.98
N PRO A 41 3.87 -5.61 8.78
CA PRO A 41 3.74 -4.79 9.98
C PRO A 41 3.05 -3.45 9.71
N GLY A 42 3.37 -2.79 8.59
CA GLY A 42 2.70 -1.56 8.17
C GLY A 42 1.20 -1.74 7.92
N SER A 43 0.78 -2.88 7.36
CA SER A 43 -0.66 -3.18 7.17
C SER A 43 -1.41 -3.47 8.48
N ARG A 44 -0.68 -3.77 9.57
CA ARG A 44 -1.24 -3.95 10.91
C ARG A 44 -1.17 -2.68 11.76
N ALA A 45 -0.57 -1.59 11.25
CA ALA A 45 -0.49 -0.34 11.97
C ALA A 45 -1.90 0.23 12.21
N ARG A 46 -2.13 0.77 13.41
CA ARG A 46 -3.40 1.43 13.73
C ARG A 46 -3.54 2.69 12.89
N VAL A 47 -4.67 2.83 12.22
CA VAL A 47 -5.04 4.07 11.55
C VAL A 47 -5.51 5.06 12.62
N VAL A 48 -4.89 6.25 12.65
CA VAL A 48 -5.39 7.37 13.43
C VAL A 48 -6.53 7.99 12.63
N LEU A 49 -7.74 8.00 13.19
CA LEU A 49 -8.90 8.64 12.58
C LEU A 49 -8.61 10.12 12.36
N GLY A 50 -8.79 10.60 11.13
CA GLY A 50 -8.49 11.99 10.74
C GLY A 50 -7.03 12.24 10.32
N ALA A 51 -6.12 11.26 10.43
CA ALA A 51 -4.81 11.39 9.83
C ALA A 51 -4.93 11.27 8.30
N SER A 52 -4.39 12.25 7.57
CA SER A 52 -4.09 12.06 6.16
C SER A 52 -3.03 10.96 6.07
N ALA A 53 -3.40 9.79 5.56
CA ALA A 53 -2.41 8.74 5.34
C ALA A 53 -1.38 9.30 4.35
N PRO A 54 -0.09 9.42 4.73
CA PRO A 54 0.93 9.74 3.75
C PRO A 54 0.85 8.63 2.69
N THR A 55 0.76 9.03 1.44
CA THR A 55 0.98 8.11 0.34
C THR A 55 2.37 7.51 0.47
N LEU A 56 2.50 6.26 0.01
CA LEU A 56 3.83 5.66 -0.06
C LEU A 56 4.75 6.60 -0.84
N ASP A 57 5.85 6.99 -0.21
CA ASP A 57 6.91 7.82 -0.78
C ASP A 57 6.55 9.30 -1.06
N GLY A 58 5.60 9.88 -0.31
CA GLY A 58 5.34 11.34 -0.37
C GLY A 58 4.61 11.80 -1.64
N PHE A 59 3.98 10.88 -2.36
CA PHE A 59 3.20 11.16 -3.56
C PHE A 59 1.92 11.96 -3.24
N ALA A 60 1.90 13.27 -3.49
CA ALA A 60 0.64 14.03 -3.36
C ALA A 60 -0.39 13.52 -4.37
N LEU A 61 -1.57 13.14 -3.90
CA LEU A 61 -2.67 12.81 -4.81
C LEU A 61 -3.35 14.09 -5.22
N PRO A 62 -3.70 14.23 -6.50
CA PRO A 62 -4.56 15.34 -6.91
C PRO A 62 -5.89 15.23 -6.17
N GLU A 63 -6.47 16.38 -5.82
CA GLU A 63 -7.89 16.44 -5.46
C GLU A 63 -8.70 15.87 -6.62
N PHE A 64 -9.58 14.92 -6.31
CA PHE A 64 -10.52 14.37 -7.28
C PHE A 64 -11.88 15.06 -7.07
N PRO A 65 -12.22 16.10 -7.86
CA PRO A 65 -13.52 16.76 -7.77
C PRO A 65 -14.60 15.77 -8.17
N GLY A 66 -15.21 15.12 -7.18
CA GLY A 66 -16.17 14.04 -7.39
C GLY A 66 -16.11 12.92 -6.34
N GLN A 67 -15.06 12.86 -5.52
CA GLN A 67 -15.05 11.93 -4.39
C GLN A 67 -15.94 12.50 -3.28
N LEU A 68 -17.04 11.81 -2.98
CA LEU A 68 -17.88 12.14 -1.82
C LEU A 68 -17.07 12.04 -0.53
N PRO A 69 -17.33 12.91 0.47
CA PRO A 69 -16.71 12.79 1.78
C PRO A 69 -16.99 11.40 2.34
N LEU A 70 -15.94 10.68 2.75
CA LEU A 70 -16.11 9.54 3.63
C LEU A 70 -16.21 10.12 5.03
N PHE A 71 -17.45 10.16 5.54
CA PHE A 71 -17.92 10.60 6.87
C PHE A 71 -17.64 12.07 7.24
#